data_AF-A0A7Z7BBX5-F1
#
_entry.id   AF-A0A7Z7BBX5-F1
#
_cell.length_a   1.000
_cell.length_b   1.000
_cell.length_c   1.000
_cell.angle_alpha   90.00
_cell.angle_beta   90.00
_cell.angle_gamma   90.00
#
_symmetry.space_group_name_H-M   'P 1'
#
loop_
_entity.id
_entity.type
_entity.pdbx_description
1 polymer ?
#
loop_
_entity_poly.entity_id
_entity_poly.type
_entity_poly.pdbx_seq_one_letter_code
_entity_poly.pdbx_strand_id
1 'polypeptide(L)'
;MTNYPMLDDKLATLRHAIEGGVKADSMQALKLMELVDAIGEQFKLEVADASAPAVLTDAARDMLAERERQVTAEGWTPEHDDSHDEGQMAAAAGYYALASSFPHERDLGRGHVPPYWPWEKSWWKPSTKRRNLVKAGALILAEIDRIDRAASDSAEGGAA
;
A
#
# COMPACT_ATOMS: atom_id res chain seq x y z
N MET A 1 15.11 0.62 1.52
CA MET A 1 16.02 -0.08 2.45
C MET A 1 15.69 0.42 3.85
N THR A 2 15.09 -0.43 4.67
CA THR A 2 14.80 -0.12 6.07
C THR A 2 16.13 -0.11 6.84
N ASN A 3 16.36 0.91 7.65
CA ASN A 3 17.62 1.13 8.37
C ASN A 3 17.51 0.55 9.79
N TYR A 4 18.42 -0.34 10.18
CA TYR A 4 18.38 -1.09 11.45
C TYR A 4 19.67 -0.87 12.28
N PRO A 5 19.88 0.35 12.81
CA PRO A 5 21.15 0.77 13.39
C PRO A 5 21.61 -0.10 14.59
N MET A 6 20.68 -0.68 15.34
CA MET A 6 20.99 -1.58 16.47
C MET A 6 21.51 -2.96 16.04
N LEU A 7 21.05 -3.52 14.91
CA LEU A 7 21.57 -4.78 14.38
C LEU A 7 22.95 -4.58 13.76
N ASP A 8 23.14 -3.44 13.06
CA ASP A 8 24.40 -3.06 12.45
C ASP A 8 25.54 -2.94 13.47
N ASP A 9 25.29 -2.34 14.63
CA ASP A 9 26.26 -2.22 15.73
C ASP A 9 26.68 -3.59 16.30
N LYS A 10 25.72 -4.53 16.46
CA LYS A 10 26.01 -5.88 16.97
C LYS A 10 26.80 -6.70 15.94
N LEU A 11 26.48 -6.59 14.66
CA LEU A 11 27.21 -7.24 13.57
C LEU A 11 28.65 -6.69 13.43
N ALA A 12 28.84 -5.38 13.60
CA ALA A 12 30.17 -4.76 13.64
C ALA A 12 31.00 -5.29 14.81
N THR A 13 30.39 -5.45 15.99
CA THR A 13 31.03 -6.04 17.17
C THR A 13 31.43 -7.50 16.93
N LEU A 14 30.56 -8.29 16.30
CA LEU A 14 30.84 -9.69 15.97
C LEU A 14 32.01 -9.82 14.99
N ARG A 15 32.02 -8.99 13.93
CA ARG A 15 33.12 -8.91 12.97
C ARG A 15 34.45 -8.64 13.66
N HIS A 16 34.50 -7.62 14.51
CA HIS A 16 35.71 -7.27 15.24
C HIS A 16 36.20 -8.40 16.17
N ALA A 17 35.27 -9.13 16.80
CA ALA A 17 35.61 -10.28 17.65
C ALA A 17 36.22 -11.44 16.84
N ILE A 18 35.72 -11.70 15.63
CA ILE A 18 36.24 -12.75 14.74
C ILE A 18 37.61 -12.34 14.17
N GLU A 19 37.75 -11.10 13.69
CA GLU A 19 38.99 -10.56 13.11
C GLU A 19 40.12 -10.45 14.15
N GLY A 20 39.78 -10.20 15.42
CA GLY A 20 40.73 -10.18 16.53
C GLY A 20 41.31 -11.53 16.95
N GLY A 21 40.82 -12.63 16.36
CA GLY A 21 41.27 -14.00 16.64
C GLY A 21 40.91 -14.43 18.07
N VAL A 22 39.69 -14.95 18.26
CA VAL A 22 39.24 -15.48 19.55
C VAL A 22 40.19 -16.58 20.00
N LYS A 23 41.09 -16.26 20.94
CA LYS A 23 41.91 -17.28 21.59
C LYS A 23 40.98 -18.06 22.51
N ALA A 24 41.14 -19.38 22.51
CA ALA A 24 40.32 -20.35 23.24
C ALA A 24 40.48 -20.25 24.78
N ASP A 25 40.57 -19.04 25.33
CA ASP A 25 40.34 -18.79 26.75
C ASP A 25 38.83 -18.67 26.96
N SER A 26 38.29 -19.61 27.71
CA SER A 26 36.87 -19.93 27.92
C SER A 26 35.92 -18.73 28.06
N MET A 27 36.38 -17.60 28.60
CA MET A 27 35.57 -16.40 28.83
C MET A 27 35.30 -15.59 27.55
N GLN A 28 36.24 -15.54 26.60
CA GLN A 28 36.04 -14.85 25.32
C GLN A 28 35.12 -15.65 24.39
N ALA A 29 35.21 -16.99 24.44
CA ALA A 29 34.31 -17.87 23.70
C ALA A 29 32.85 -17.77 24.21
N LEU A 30 32.65 -17.69 25.53
CA LEU A 30 31.34 -17.44 26.13
C LEU A 30 30.73 -16.11 25.67
N LYS A 31 31.54 -15.04 25.68
CA LYS A 31 31.09 -13.71 25.23
C LYS A 31 30.75 -13.65 23.73
N LEU A 32 31.42 -14.47 22.91
CA LEU A 32 31.07 -14.61 21.50
C LEU A 32 29.74 -15.35 21.31
N MET A 33 29.50 -16.43 22.06
CA MET A 33 28.22 -17.15 22.01
C MET A 33 27.05 -16.25 22.44
N GLU A 34 27.20 -15.51 23.53
CA GLU A 34 26.19 -14.53 23.98
C GLU A 34 25.90 -13.47 22.90
N LEU A 35 26.92 -13.00 22.19
CA LEU A 35 26.75 -12.03 21.12
C LEU A 35 26.03 -12.63 19.91
N VAL A 36 26.35 -13.87 19.53
CA VAL A 36 25.66 -14.59 18.45
C VAL A 36 24.19 -14.81 18.80
N ASP A 37 23.89 -15.23 20.02
CA ASP A 37 22.51 -15.39 20.50
C ASP A 37 21.77 -14.05 20.49
N ALA A 38 22.41 -12.98 20.96
CA ALA A 38 21.82 -11.64 20.96
C ALA A 38 21.58 -11.06 19.56
N ILE A 39 22.39 -11.44 18.57
CA ILE A 39 22.17 -11.11 17.15
C ILE A 39 21.02 -11.95 16.60
N GLY A 40 20.99 -13.25 16.91
CA GLY A 40 19.93 -14.16 16.50
C GLY A 40 18.55 -13.73 17.01
N GLU A 41 18.44 -13.37 18.29
CA GLU A 41 17.18 -12.87 18.86
C GLU A 41 16.80 -11.49 18.31
N GLN A 42 17.76 -10.59 18.09
CA GLN A 42 17.48 -9.29 17.47
C GLN A 42 16.94 -9.46 16.04
N PHE A 43 17.56 -10.33 15.25
CA PHE A 43 17.13 -10.62 13.89
C PHE A 43 15.73 -11.24 13.87
N LYS A 44 15.42 -12.18 14.77
CA LYS A 44 14.07 -12.75 14.90
C LYS A 44 13.02 -11.68 15.20
N LEU A 45 13.32 -10.74 16.09
CA LEU A 45 12.41 -9.63 16.44
C LEU A 45 12.19 -8.68 15.26
N GLU A 46 13.25 -8.33 14.53
CA GLU A 46 13.15 -7.43 13.36
C GLU A 46 12.42 -8.09 12.19
N VAL A 47 12.65 -9.37 11.94
CA VAL A 47 11.88 -10.14 10.95
C VAL A 47 10.41 -10.24 11.38
N ALA A 48 10.14 -10.46 12.66
CA ALA A 48 8.77 -10.49 13.19
C ALA A 48 8.06 -9.14 13.03
N ASP A 49 8.73 -8.02 13.30
CA ASP A 49 8.19 -6.66 13.11
C ASP A 49 7.99 -6.32 11.64
N ALA A 50 8.95 -6.63 10.77
CA ALA A 50 8.83 -6.43 9.32
C ALA A 50 7.75 -7.31 8.68
N SER A 51 7.48 -8.48 9.27
CA SER A 51 6.41 -9.39 8.84
C SER A 51 5.09 -9.17 9.58
N ALA A 52 5.06 -8.29 10.59
CA ALA A 52 3.86 -8.01 11.34
C ALA A 52 2.84 -7.39 10.38
N PRO A 53 1.63 -7.96 10.25
CA PRO A 53 0.62 -7.38 9.38
C PRO A 53 0.33 -5.97 9.89
N ALA A 54 0.57 -4.96 9.06
CA ALA A 54 0.14 -3.62 9.35
C ALA A 54 -1.36 -3.68 9.66
N VAL A 55 -1.75 -3.32 10.89
CA VAL A 55 -3.16 -3.36 11.30
C VAL A 55 -3.88 -2.31 10.46
N LEU A 56 -4.47 -2.74 9.36
CA LEU A 56 -5.27 -1.87 8.51
C LEU A 56 -6.41 -1.29 9.37
N THR A 57 -6.72 -0.02 9.16
CA THR A 57 -7.97 0.54 9.72
C THR A 57 -9.16 -0.10 9.01
N ASP A 58 -10.35 -0.04 9.62
CA ASP A 58 -11.59 -0.45 8.93
C ASP A 58 -11.77 0.30 7.60
N ALA A 59 -11.40 1.58 7.57
CA ALA A 59 -11.48 2.39 6.36
C ALA A 59 -10.58 1.87 5.23
N ALA A 60 -9.34 1.50 5.55
CA ALA A 60 -8.42 0.92 4.56
C ALA A 60 -8.93 -0.44 4.06
N ARG A 61 -9.41 -1.31 4.97
CA ARG A 61 -10.02 -2.58 4.60
C ARG A 61 -11.21 -2.40 3.66
N ASP A 62 -12.11 -1.48 3.96
CA ASP A 62 -13.30 -1.23 3.14
C ASP A 62 -12.95 -0.71 1.73
N MET A 63 -11.90 0.10 1.61
CA MET A 63 -11.42 0.59 0.30
C MET A 63 -10.87 -0.56 -0.55
N LEU A 64 -10.07 -1.44 0.05
CA LEU A 64 -9.55 -2.63 -0.65
C LEU A 64 -10.67 -3.60 -1.03
N ALA A 65 -11.61 -3.86 -0.12
CA ALA A 65 -12.78 -4.69 -0.40
C ALA A 65 -13.66 -4.09 -1.50
N GLU A 66 -13.78 -2.76 -1.56
CA GLU A 66 -14.50 -2.11 -2.66
C GLU A 66 -13.77 -2.23 -3.99
N ARG A 67 -12.45 -2.12 -3.98
CA ARG A 67 -11.65 -2.33 -5.18
C ARG A 67 -11.83 -3.76 -5.70
N GLU A 68 -11.73 -4.75 -4.82
CA GLU A 68 -12.00 -6.15 -5.17
C GLU A 68 -13.43 -6.34 -5.72
N ARG A 69 -14.44 -5.71 -5.12
CA ARG A 69 -15.82 -5.74 -5.61
C ARG A 69 -15.96 -5.11 -7.00
N GLN A 70 -15.28 -3.99 -7.28
CA GLN A 70 -15.28 -3.37 -8.61
C GLN A 70 -14.70 -4.31 -9.67
N VAL A 71 -13.59 -4.98 -9.37
CA VAL A 71 -13.00 -5.99 -10.27
C VAL A 71 -13.96 -7.15 -10.48
N THR A 72 -14.45 -7.76 -9.39
CA THR A 72 -15.19 -9.03 -9.44
C THR A 72 -16.64 -8.88 -9.89
N ALA A 73 -17.32 -7.81 -9.51
CA ALA A 73 -18.74 -7.61 -9.82
C ALA A 73 -18.97 -6.77 -11.06
N GLU A 74 -18.11 -5.79 -11.34
CA GLU A 74 -18.28 -4.84 -12.45
C GLU A 74 -17.33 -5.15 -13.63
N GLY A 75 -16.33 -6.03 -13.45
CA GLY A 75 -15.36 -6.38 -14.49
C GLY A 75 -14.29 -5.31 -14.71
N TRP A 76 -14.09 -4.39 -13.76
CA TRP A 76 -13.10 -3.31 -13.86
C TRP A 76 -11.69 -3.83 -13.51
N THR A 77 -11.17 -4.71 -14.37
CA THR A 77 -9.83 -5.31 -14.22
C THR A 77 -8.72 -4.26 -14.41
N PRO A 78 -7.47 -4.55 -13.99
CA PRO A 78 -6.33 -3.69 -14.29
C PRO A 78 -6.25 -3.29 -15.77
N GLU A 79 -6.48 -4.22 -16.70
CA GLU A 79 -6.44 -3.98 -18.14
C GLU A 79 -7.59 -3.09 -18.63
N HIS A 80 -8.77 -3.20 -18.00
CA HIS A 80 -9.86 -2.25 -18.24
C HIS A 80 -9.50 -0.85 -17.76
N ASP A 81 -8.85 -0.74 -16.60
CA ASP A 81 -8.44 0.54 -16.05
C ASP A 81 -7.32 1.17 -16.89
N ASP A 82 -6.46 0.36 -17.51
CA ASP A 82 -5.43 0.81 -18.47
C ASP A 82 -6.04 1.45 -19.73
N SER A 83 -7.27 1.12 -20.09
CA SER A 83 -8.00 1.81 -21.17
C SER A 83 -8.61 3.16 -20.77
N HIS A 84 -8.43 3.59 -19.51
CA HIS A 84 -8.92 4.84 -18.94
C HIS A 84 -7.75 5.72 -18.51
N ASP A 85 -6.92 6.13 -19.48
CA ASP A 85 -5.65 6.82 -19.28
C ASP A 85 -5.74 8.36 -19.25
N GLU A 86 -6.93 8.93 -19.49
CA GLU A 86 -7.19 10.37 -19.47
C GLU A 86 -7.60 10.88 -18.08
N GLY A 87 -7.39 10.08 -17.03
CA GLY A 87 -7.71 10.44 -15.64
C GLY A 87 -9.19 10.29 -15.29
N GLN A 88 -9.94 9.46 -16.04
CA GLN A 88 -11.37 9.23 -15.78
C GLN A 88 -11.61 8.67 -14.37
N MET A 89 -10.75 7.78 -13.85
CA MET A 89 -10.93 7.22 -12.50
C MET A 89 -10.69 8.29 -11.43
N ALA A 90 -9.66 9.12 -11.59
CA ALA A 90 -9.43 10.28 -10.71
C ALA A 90 -10.62 11.25 -10.71
N ALA A 91 -11.16 11.58 -11.89
CA ALA A 91 -12.33 12.46 -12.01
C ALA A 91 -13.56 11.86 -11.32
N ALA A 92 -13.85 10.58 -11.55
CA ALA A 92 -14.96 9.88 -10.91
C ALA A 92 -14.81 9.82 -9.38
N ALA A 93 -13.60 9.57 -8.88
CA ALA A 93 -13.29 9.61 -7.46
C ALA A 93 -13.57 11.00 -6.85
N GLY A 94 -13.13 12.06 -7.54
CA GLY A 94 -13.39 13.44 -7.17
C GLY A 94 -14.87 13.74 -7.02
N TYR A 95 -15.72 13.26 -7.94
CA TYR A 95 -17.16 13.44 -7.84
C TYR A 95 -17.80 12.70 -6.67
N TYR A 96 -17.39 11.46 -6.38
CA TYR A 96 -17.86 10.75 -5.20
C TYR A 96 -17.43 11.44 -3.89
N ALA A 97 -16.21 11.97 -3.84
CA ALA A 97 -15.71 12.74 -2.71
C ALA A 97 -16.48 14.05 -2.53
N LEU A 98 -16.65 14.82 -3.62
CA LEU A 98 -17.40 16.08 -3.61
C LEU A 98 -18.85 15.87 -3.19
N ALA A 99 -19.51 14.84 -3.72
CA ALA A 99 -20.87 14.48 -3.29
C ALA A 99 -20.93 14.25 -1.78
N SER A 100 -19.89 13.67 -1.18
CA SER A 100 -19.83 13.41 0.26
C SER A 100 -19.64 14.67 1.12
N SER A 101 -19.29 15.82 0.52
CA SER A 101 -19.12 17.08 1.24
C SER A 101 -20.46 17.77 1.59
N PHE A 102 -21.55 17.43 0.91
CA PHE A 102 -22.84 18.08 1.14
C PHE A 102 -23.39 17.77 2.55
N PRO A 103 -24.09 18.71 3.21
CA PRO A 103 -24.51 18.56 4.60
C PRO A 103 -25.52 17.43 4.80
N HIS A 104 -26.46 17.24 3.88
CA HIS A 104 -27.51 16.22 4.00
C HIS A 104 -27.38 15.11 2.94
N GLU A 105 -27.76 13.87 3.30
CA GLU A 105 -27.65 12.73 2.39
C GLU A 105 -28.58 12.79 1.16
N ARG A 106 -29.67 13.58 1.26
CA ARG A 106 -30.55 13.87 0.13
C ARG A 106 -29.86 14.66 -0.98
N ASP A 107 -28.77 15.36 -0.64
CA ASP A 107 -28.05 16.27 -1.54
C ASP A 107 -26.84 15.60 -2.21
N LEU A 108 -26.62 14.30 -2.01
CA LEU A 108 -25.46 13.55 -2.54
C LEU A 108 -25.49 13.32 -4.07
N GLY A 109 -26.29 14.09 -4.80
CA GLY A 109 -26.44 13.95 -6.26
C GLY A 109 -27.26 12.73 -6.69
N ARG A 110 -28.11 12.17 -5.82
CA ARG A 110 -29.05 11.10 -6.23
C ARG A 110 -30.00 11.65 -7.28
N GLY A 111 -29.95 11.09 -8.49
CA GLY A 111 -30.75 11.55 -9.64
C GLY A 111 -30.16 12.74 -10.41
N HIS A 112 -29.03 13.31 -9.96
CA HIS A 112 -28.30 14.35 -10.69
C HIS A 112 -26.87 13.91 -10.95
N VAL A 113 -26.59 13.55 -12.20
CA VAL A 113 -25.23 13.22 -12.65
C VAL A 113 -24.42 14.52 -12.76
N PRO A 114 -23.19 14.57 -12.20
CA PRO A 114 -22.34 15.75 -12.33
C PRO A 114 -22.03 16.10 -13.81
N PRO A 115 -21.91 17.39 -14.17
CA PRO A 115 -21.74 17.84 -15.56
C PRO A 115 -20.55 17.23 -16.32
N TYR A 116 -19.44 16.93 -15.64
CA TYR A 116 -18.27 16.30 -16.25
C TYR A 116 -17.99 14.91 -15.67
N TRP A 117 -19.04 14.19 -15.26
CA TRP A 117 -18.91 12.78 -14.91
C TRP A 117 -18.35 12.00 -16.12
N PRO A 118 -17.27 11.22 -15.95
CA PRO A 118 -16.48 10.72 -17.08
C PRO A 118 -17.06 9.47 -17.75
N TRP A 119 -18.12 8.87 -17.18
CA TRP A 119 -18.71 7.62 -17.65
C TRP A 119 -20.19 7.76 -17.98
N GLU A 120 -20.83 6.68 -18.42
CA GLU A 120 -22.26 6.68 -18.61
C GLU A 120 -23.00 7.05 -17.31
N LYS A 121 -24.14 7.73 -17.48
CA LYS A 121 -24.99 8.22 -16.39
C LYS A 121 -25.44 7.10 -15.45
N SER A 122 -25.62 5.89 -15.98
CA SER A 122 -26.00 4.67 -15.24
C SER A 122 -24.97 4.28 -14.18
N TRP A 123 -23.70 4.68 -14.35
CA TRP A 123 -22.61 4.39 -13.42
C TRP A 123 -22.49 5.38 -12.27
N TRP A 124 -23.18 6.52 -12.35
CA TRP A 124 -23.31 7.43 -11.22
C TRP A 124 -24.31 6.87 -10.20
N LYS A 125 -23.79 6.22 -9.16
CA LYS A 125 -24.60 5.53 -8.13
C LYS A 125 -24.20 6.00 -6.73
N PRO A 126 -24.39 7.29 -6.38
CA PRO A 126 -24.08 7.78 -5.05
C PRO A 126 -24.97 7.11 -3.99
N SER A 127 -24.37 6.76 -2.86
CA SER A 127 -25.03 6.15 -1.70
C SER A 127 -24.87 7.04 -0.47
N THR A 128 -24.40 6.53 0.65
CA THR A 128 -24.08 7.34 1.86
C THR A 128 -22.73 8.05 1.71
N LYS A 129 -22.48 9.09 2.52
CA LYS A 129 -21.21 9.82 2.52
C LYS A 129 -20.01 8.88 2.69
N ARG A 130 -20.07 8.02 3.72
CA ARG A 130 -18.99 7.06 4.00
C ARG A 130 -18.78 6.10 2.83
N ARG A 131 -19.86 5.57 2.25
CA ARG A 131 -19.77 4.62 1.13
C ARG A 131 -19.23 5.28 -0.15
N ASN A 132 -19.60 6.53 -0.41
CA ASN A 132 -19.06 7.29 -1.52
C ASN A 132 -17.56 7.57 -1.34
N LEU A 133 -17.10 7.88 -0.12
CA LEU A 133 -15.67 8.01 0.16
C LEU A 133 -14.91 6.70 -0.02
N VAL A 134 -15.51 5.56 0.34
CA VAL A 134 -14.93 4.23 0.03
C VAL A 134 -14.77 4.05 -1.48
N LYS A 135 -15.81 4.33 -2.26
CA LYS A 135 -15.75 4.26 -3.74
C LYS A 135 -14.69 5.19 -4.31
N ALA A 136 -14.61 6.42 -3.81
CA ALA A 136 -13.61 7.39 -4.22
C ALA A 136 -12.19 6.86 -3.93
N GLY A 137 -11.95 6.33 -2.73
CA GLY A 137 -10.68 5.73 -2.37
C GLY A 137 -10.30 4.54 -3.25
N ALA A 138 -11.25 3.64 -3.54
CA ALA A 138 -11.03 2.50 -4.43
C ALA A 138 -10.68 2.93 -5.87
N LEU A 139 -11.33 3.99 -6.38
CA LEU A 139 -11.03 4.56 -7.70
C LEU A 139 -9.67 5.28 -7.74
N ILE A 140 -9.26 5.92 -6.64
CA ILE A 140 -7.91 6.50 -6.52
C ILE A 140 -6.85 5.39 -6.56
N LEU A 141 -7.07 4.27 -5.85
CA LEU A 141 -6.18 3.12 -5.91
C LEU A 141 -6.04 2.59 -7.34
N ALA A 142 -7.17 2.42 -8.05
CA ALA A 142 -7.16 1.96 -9.44
C ALA A 142 -6.37 2.90 -10.38
N GLU A 143 -6.54 4.22 -10.24
CA GLU A 143 -5.78 5.21 -11.03
C GLU A 143 -4.27 5.16 -10.72
N ILE A 144 -3.89 5.08 -9.44
CA ILE A 144 -2.48 4.99 -9.04
C ILE A 144 -1.87 3.71 -9.61
N ASP A 145 -2.54 2.56 -9.46
CA ASP A 145 -2.05 1.29 -9.98
C ASP A 145 -1.87 1.35 -11.51
N ARG A 146 -2.77 2.03 -12.23
CA ARG A 146 -2.67 2.26 -13.69
C ARG A 146 -1.44 3.10 -14.04
N ILE A 147 -1.23 4.22 -13.33
CA ILE A 147 -0.07 5.10 -13.53
C ILE A 147 1.23 4.33 -13.28
N ASP A 148 1.29 3.56 -12.20
CA ASP A 148 2.46 2.79 -11.83
C ASP A 148 2.78 1.71 -12.89
N ARG A 149 1.77 0.99 -13.39
CA ARG A 149 1.95 0.04 -14.51
C ARG A 149 2.47 0.72 -15.77
N ALA A 150 1.86 1.83 -16.18
CA ALA A 150 2.30 2.57 -17.36
C ALA A 150 3.75 3.09 -17.25
N ALA A 151 4.18 3.47 -16.04
CA ALA A 151 5.55 3.87 -15.77
C ALA A 151 6.54 2.69 -15.86
N SER A 152 6.15 1.50 -15.37
CA SER A 152 6.96 0.28 -15.50
C SER A 152 7.15 -0.15 -16.95
N ASP A 153 6.08 -0.16 -17.76
CA ASP A 153 6.15 -0.53 -19.18
C ASP A 153 7.06 0.41 -19.99
N SER A 154 7.01 1.71 -19.67
CA SER A 154 7.86 2.73 -20.31
C SER A 154 9.35 2.55 -19.97
N ALA A 155 9.67 2.05 -18.78
CA ALA A 155 11.05 1.80 -18.36
C ALA A 155 11.65 0.56 -19.05
N GLU A 156 10.85 -0.47 -19.32
CA GLU A 156 11.30 -1.69 -20.02
C GLU A 156 11.45 -1.47 -21.53
N GLY A 157 10.56 -0.67 -22.15
CA GLY A 157 10.63 -0.34 -23.59
C GLY A 157 11.76 0.60 -24.00
N GLY A 158 12.38 1.34 -23.06
CA GLY A 158 13.53 2.21 -23.30
C GLY A 158 14.90 1.50 -23.26
N ALA A 159 14.92 0.20 -22.92
CA ALA A 159 16.13 -0.60 -22.80
C ALA A 159 16.35 -1.58 -23.98
N ALA A 160 15.51 -1.50 -25.03
CA ALA A 160 15.58 -2.31 -26.25
C ALA A 160 15.99 -1.46 -27.46
#